data_AF-A0A2X2IYH7-F1
#
_entry.id   AF-A0A2X2IYH7-F1
#
_cell.length_a   1.000
_cell.length_b   1.000
_cell.length_c   1.000
_cell.angle_alpha   90.00
_cell.angle_beta   90.00
_cell.angle_gamma   90.00
#
_symmetry.space_group_name_H-M   'P 1'
#
loop_
_entity.id
_entity.type
_entity.pdbx_description
1 polymer ?
#
loop_
_entity_poly.entity_id
_entity_poly.type
_entity_poly.pdbx_seq_one_letter_code
_entity_poly.pdbx_strand_id
1 'polypeptide(L)' 'MKKSLFLVIALCLSFLSYGQEFIAGSYNIRQRNTVDVDNMWNDRKVPLTNLIKYHGFDIFGIQEGFF' A
#
# COMPACT_ATOMS: atom_id res chain seq x y z
N MET A 1 -28.66 31.60 20.22
CA MET A 1 -27.38 32.29 19.96
C MET A 1 -26.17 31.45 20.37
N LYS A 2 -25.95 31.15 21.66
CA LYS A 2 -24.76 30.36 22.11
C LYS A 2 -24.67 28.93 21.51
N LYS A 3 -25.80 28.20 21.43
CA LYS A 3 -25.86 26.86 20.81
C LYS A 3 -25.56 26.90 19.31
N SER A 4 -26.11 27.90 18.62
CA SER A 4 -25.85 28.13 17.19
C SER A 4 -24.39 28.48 16.91
N LEU A 5 -23.78 29.30 17.78
CA LEU A 5 -22.35 29.63 17.69
C LEU A 5 -21.46 28.39 17.90
N PHE A 6 -21.80 27.55 18.89
CA PHE A 6 -21.09 26.30 19.13
C PHE A 6 -21.17 25.35 17.92
N LEU A 7 -22.34 25.27 17.29
CA LEU A 7 -22.57 24.45 16.10
C LEU A 7 -21.75 24.94 14.91
N VAL A 8 -21.69 26.26 14.69
CA VAL A 8 -20.86 26.88 13.64
C VAL A 8 -19.38 26.59 13.87
N ILE A 9 -18.88 26.72 15.10
CA ILE A 9 -17.49 26.42 15.44
C ILE A 9 -17.17 24.94 15.18
N ALA A 10 -18.06 24.02 15.59
CA ALA A 10 -17.87 22.59 15.36
C ALA A 10 -17.84 22.25 13.86
N LEU A 11 -18.70 22.87 13.05
CA LEU A 11 -18.68 22.72 11.60
C LEU A 11 -17.38 23.27 10.98
N CYS A 12 -16.92 24.45 11.40
CA CYS A 12 -15.64 25.00 10.92
C CYS A 12 -14.45 24.09 11.27
N LEU A 13 -14.43 23.49 12.45
CA LEU A 13 -13.36 22.57 12.87
C LEU A 13 -13.35 21.26 12.07
N SER A 14 -14.50 20.80 11.57
CA SER A 14 -14.56 19.59 10.74
C SER A 14 -13.86 19.75 9.38
N PHE A 15 -13.73 20.98 8.85
CA PHE A 15 -12.97 21.24 7.63
C PHE A 15 -11.44 21.19 7.84
N LEU A 16 -10.97 21.16 9.08
CA LEU A 16 -9.54 21.03 9.41
C LEU A 16 -9.09 19.58 9.57
N SER A 17 -10.00 18.60 9.45
CA SER A 17 -9.61 17.19 9.49
C SER A 17 -8.94 16.79 8.17
N TYR A 18 -7.81 16.09 8.27
CA TYR A 18 -7.15 15.45 7.14
C TYR A 18 -7.22 13.93 7.33
N GLY A 19 -7.66 13.21 6.31
CA GLY A 19 -7.51 11.76 6.24
C GLY A 19 -6.11 11.41 5.73
N GLN A 20 -5.52 10.34 6.25
CA GLN A 20 -4.28 9.78 5.69
C GLN A 20 -4.59 9.08 4.37
N GLU A 21 -3.85 9.44 3.33
CA GLU A 21 -3.78 8.66 2.10
C GLU A 21 -2.60 7.69 2.22
N PHE A 22 -2.80 6.44 1.80
CA PHE A 22 -1.71 5.48 1.68
C PHE A 22 -2.00 4.49 0.55
N ILE A 23 -0.94 4.04 -0.12
CA ILE A 23 -1.01 3.07 -1.21
C ILE A 23 -0.73 1.68 -0.65
N ALA A 24 -1.77 0.86 -0.54
CA ALA A 24 -1.66 -0.53 -0.10
C ALA A 24 -1.52 -1.49 -1.29
N GLY A 25 -0.71 -2.54 -1.13
CA GLY A 25 -0.56 -3.61 -2.11
C GLY A 25 -0.68 -5.02 -1.53
N SER A 26 -1.08 -5.98 -2.37
CA SER A 26 -0.93 -7.40 -2.09
C SER A 26 -0.36 -8.07 -3.33
N TYR A 27 0.73 -8.81 -3.19
CA TYR A 27 1.41 -9.43 -4.32
C TYR A 27 1.93 -10.83 -3.99
N ASN A 28 1.39 -11.86 -4.66
CA ASN A 28 2.01 -13.18 -4.65
C ASN A 28 3.27 -13.12 -5.51
N ILE A 29 4.43 -13.22 -4.86
CA ILE A 29 5.73 -13.08 -5.53
C ILE A 29 6.23 -14.38 -6.15
N ARG A 30 5.46 -15.46 -6.02
CA ARG A 30 5.74 -16.84 -6.46
C ARG A 30 7.05 -17.38 -5.88
N GLN A 31 6.95 -18.46 -5.11
CA GLN A 31 8.08 -19.04 -4.39
C GLN A 31 9.27 -19.36 -5.28
N ARG A 32 10.45 -19.36 -4.67
CA ARG A 32 11.64 -19.90 -5.31
C ARG A 32 11.52 -21.41 -5.45
N ASN A 33 11.59 -21.92 -6.67
CA ASN A 33 11.62 -23.34 -6.98
C ASN A 33 12.53 -23.61 -8.20
N THR A 34 12.69 -24.89 -8.56
CA THR A 34 13.50 -25.33 -9.70
C THR A 34 12.67 -25.71 -10.93
N VAL A 35 11.34 -25.61 -10.85
CA VAL A 35 10.41 -26.07 -11.91
C VAL A 35 9.87 -24.93 -12.76
N ASP A 36 9.98 -23.68 -12.30
CA ASP A 36 9.65 -22.47 -13.06
C ASP A 36 10.76 -22.13 -14.08
N VAL A 37 11.14 -23.10 -14.92
CA VAL A 37 12.15 -22.93 -15.99
C VAL A 37 11.78 -21.72 -16.87
N ASP A 38 12.77 -20.92 -17.26
CA ASP A 38 12.64 -19.63 -17.96
C ASP A 38 11.90 -18.51 -17.19
N ASN A 39 11.38 -18.79 -15.99
CA ASN A 39 10.70 -17.81 -15.14
C ASN A 39 11.17 -17.93 -13.68
N MET A 40 12.46 -18.18 -13.50
CA MET A 40 13.06 -18.47 -12.20
C MET A 40 12.98 -17.25 -11.30
N TRP A 41 12.96 -17.47 -9.99
CA TRP A 41 12.99 -16.39 -9.00
C TRP A 41 14.16 -15.42 -9.22
N ASN A 42 15.32 -15.94 -9.62
CA ASN A 42 16.52 -15.13 -9.87
C ASN A 42 16.32 -14.13 -11.00
N ASP A 43 15.51 -14.47 -12.00
CA ASP A 43 15.22 -13.62 -13.15
C ASP A 43 14.11 -12.61 -12.81
N ARG A 44 13.14 -13.03 -11.99
CA ARG A 44 11.96 -12.21 -11.64
C ARG A 44 12.21 -11.19 -10.53
N LYS A 45 13.13 -11.44 -9.59
CA LYS A 45 13.27 -10.61 -8.37
C LYS A 45 13.52 -9.12 -8.65
N VAL A 46 14.29 -8.79 -9.70
CA VAL A 46 14.61 -7.40 -10.04
C VAL A 46 13.39 -6.71 -10.69
N PRO A 47 12.77 -7.24 -11.76
CA PRO A 47 11.52 -6.69 -12.28
C PRO A 47 10.41 -6.55 -11.23
N LEU A 48 10.23 -7.55 -10.39
CA LEU A 48 9.23 -7.55 -9.31
C LEU A 48 9.43 -6.39 -8.33
N THR A 49 10.67 -6.19 -7.86
CA THR A 49 10.97 -5.08 -6.94
C THR A 49 10.88 -3.72 -7.62
N ASN A 50 11.13 -3.64 -8.93
CA ASN A 50 10.91 -2.42 -9.70
C ASN A 50 9.42 -2.06 -9.79
N LEU A 51 8.52 -3.03 -9.94
CA LEU A 51 7.07 -2.80 -9.90
C LEU A 51 6.63 -2.25 -8.54
N ILE A 52 7.10 -2.87 -7.45
CA ILE A 52 6.79 -2.39 -6.08
C ILE A 52 7.22 -0.93 -5.90
N LYS A 53 8.42 -0.57 -6.36
CA LYS A 53 8.92 0.81 -6.30
C LYS A 53 8.14 1.77 -7.19
N TYR A 54 7.84 1.35 -8.42
CA TYR A 54 7.11 2.16 -9.39
C TYR A 54 5.71 2.53 -8.90
N HIS A 55 5.01 1.59 -8.26
CA HIS A 55 3.68 1.82 -7.70
C HIS A 55 3.69 2.56 -6.36
N GLY A 56 4.86 2.75 -5.73
CA GLY A 56 4.99 3.55 -4.51
C GLY A 56 4.18 3.01 -3.33
N PHE A 57 4.11 1.69 -3.16
CA PHE A 57 3.36 1.10 -2.04
C PHE A 57 3.97 1.53 -0.69
N ASP A 58 3.15 2.14 0.17
CA ASP A 58 3.52 2.46 1.56
C ASP A 58 3.51 1.21 2.44
N ILE A 59 2.57 0.30 2.17
CA ILE A 59 2.47 -1.00 2.80
C ILE A 59 2.07 -2.05 1.77
N PHE A 60 2.71 -3.21 1.81
CA PHE A 60 2.29 -4.33 0.97
C PHE A 60 2.50 -5.67 1.66
N GLY A 61 1.57 -6.58 1.43
CA GLY A 61 1.68 -7.98 1.82
C GLY A 61 2.25 -8.81 0.67
N ILE A 62 3.12 -9.77 1.00
CA ILE A 62 3.58 -10.77 0.05
C ILE A 62 3.04 -12.16 0.40
N GLN A 63 2.83 -12.99 -0.62
CA GLN A 63 2.59 -14.43 -0.46
C GLN A 63 3.73 -15.22 -1.12
N GLU A 64 3.92 -16.46 -0.68
CA GLU A 64 4.99 -17.36 -1.18
C GLU A 64 6.43 -16.85 -0.95
N GLY A 65 6.63 -15.84 -0.11
CA GLY A 65 7.95 -15.44 0.38
C GLY A 65 8.42 -16.32 1.54
N PHE A 66 9.06 -17.45 1.21
CA PHE A 66 9.61 -18.40 2.19
C PHE A 66 11.09 -18.07 2.53
N PHE A 67 11.53 -18.48 3.73
CA PHE A 67 12.90 -18.30 4.25
C PHE A 67 13.89 -19.33 3.68
#